data_AF-A0A7G6WNW2-F1
#
_entry.id   AF-A0A7G6WNW2-F1
#
_cell.length_a   1.000
_cell.length_b   1.000
_cell.length_c   1.000
_cell.angle_alpha   90.00
_cell.angle_beta   90.00
_cell.angle_gamma   90.00
#
_symmetry.space_group_name_H-M   'P 1'
#
loop_
_entity.id
_entity.type
_entity.pdbx_description
1 polymer ?
#
loop_
_entity_poly.entity_id
_entity_poly.type
_entity_poly.pdbx_seq_one_letter_code
_entity_poly.pdbx_strand_id
1 'polypeptide(L)'
;MPNDTTQPDNTEPETAEPASGTGTKDPTVVEGANPALDDTGKPKSPEVGEAPEQPKDPQNLDLTPEGLSDEPAKEEDPDSLAKPENS
;
A
#
# COMPACT_ATOMS: atom_id res chain seq x y z
N MET A 1 33.80 33.61 -4.91
CA MET A 1 34.12 32.17 -4.77
C MET A 1 32.80 31.43 -4.84
N PRO A 2 32.47 30.76 -5.95
CA PRO A 2 31.24 29.97 -6.06
C PRO A 2 31.44 28.62 -5.33
N ASN A 3 30.49 28.26 -4.46
CA ASN A 3 30.41 26.93 -3.88
C ASN A 3 29.76 25.99 -4.90
N ASP A 4 30.43 24.87 -5.17
CA ASP A 4 29.95 23.75 -5.97
C ASP A 4 28.65 23.16 -5.37
N THR A 5 27.52 23.42 -6.02
CA THR A 5 26.31 22.63 -5.85
C THR A 5 26.36 21.50 -6.86
N THR A 6 26.88 20.34 -6.46
CA THR A 6 26.80 19.12 -7.28
C THR A 6 25.35 18.64 -7.28
N GLN A 7 24.64 18.90 -8.38
CA GLN A 7 23.34 18.30 -8.66
C GLN A 7 23.58 16.82 -9.01
N PRO A 8 22.80 15.85 -8.51
CA PRO A 8 22.90 14.49 -9.01
C PRO A 8 22.41 14.47 -10.46
N ASP A 9 23.26 13.98 -11.37
CA ASP A 9 22.89 13.65 -12.74
C ASP A 9 21.69 12.71 -12.70
N ASN A 10 20.56 13.20 -13.19
CA ASN A 10 19.35 12.41 -13.35
C ASN A 10 19.63 11.44 -14.50
N THR A 11 20.19 10.28 -14.16
CA THR A 11 20.43 9.22 -15.14
C THR A 11 19.05 8.74 -15.58
N GLU A 12 18.77 8.94 -16.86
CA GLU A 12 17.61 8.45 -17.59
C GLU A 12 17.30 7.01 -17.17
N PRO A 13 16.03 6.60 -16.97
CA PRO A 13 15.75 5.21 -16.68
C PRO A 13 16.12 4.44 -17.95
N GLU A 14 17.23 3.70 -17.92
CA GLU A 14 17.54 2.75 -18.97
C GLU A 14 16.28 1.91 -19.18
N THR A 15 15.77 1.96 -20.40
CA THR A 15 14.66 1.14 -20.83
C THR A 15 15.09 -0.30 -20.62
N ALA A 16 14.55 -0.95 -19.58
CA ALA A 16 14.74 -2.37 -19.38
C ALA A 16 14.08 -3.08 -20.58
N GLU A 17 14.89 -3.40 -21.59
CA GLU A 17 14.49 -4.31 -22.64
C GLU A 17 13.98 -5.59 -21.96
N PRO A 18 12.78 -6.10 -22.29
CA PRO A 18 12.38 -7.39 -21.79
C PRO A 18 13.34 -8.40 -22.42
N ALA A 19 14.25 -8.95 -21.62
CA ALA A 19 15.16 -10.00 -22.02
C ALA A 19 14.35 -11.23 -22.46
N SER A 20 13.93 -11.22 -23.73
CA SER A 20 13.53 -12.40 -24.48
C SER A 20 14.79 -13.21 -24.72
N GLY A 21 15.17 -14.01 -23.73
CA GLY A 21 16.35 -14.85 -23.83
C GLY A 21 16.34 -15.90 -22.75
N THR A 22 16.45 -17.16 -23.16
CA THR A 22 16.53 -18.38 -22.34
C THR A 22 17.82 -18.45 -21.50
N GLY A 23 18.13 -17.38 -20.77
CA GLY A 23 19.31 -17.23 -19.92
C GLY A 23 18.96 -17.45 -18.44
N THR A 24 19.87 -18.12 -17.74
CA THR A 24 19.87 -18.41 -16.30
C THR A 24 19.22 -17.31 -15.47
N LYS A 25 18.29 -17.69 -14.58
CA LYS A 25 17.67 -16.79 -13.60
C LYS A 25 18.76 -16.05 -12.82
N ASP A 26 18.63 -14.73 -12.74
CA ASP A 26 19.49 -13.90 -11.90
C ASP A 26 19.34 -14.35 -10.43
N PRO A 27 20.40 -14.85 -9.77
CA PRO A 27 20.31 -15.38 -8.41
C PRO A 27 20.07 -14.29 -7.34
N THR A 28 20.19 -13.01 -7.70
CA THR A 28 19.85 -11.89 -6.81
C THR A 28 18.35 -11.64 -6.77
N VAL A 29 17.61 -12.12 -7.76
CA VAL A 29 16.15 -12.04 -7.80
C VAL A 29 15.60 -13.16 -6.94
N VAL A 30 15.11 -12.81 -5.76
CA VAL A 30 14.32 -13.72 -4.93
C VAL A 30 12.94 -13.85 -5.58
N GLU A 31 12.65 -15.02 -6.11
CA GLU A 31 11.33 -15.36 -6.67
C GLU A 31 10.24 -15.07 -5.64
N GLY A 32 9.18 -14.36 -6.05
CA GLY A 32 8.06 -13.98 -5.18
C GLY A 32 8.33 -12.88 -4.14
N ALA A 33 9.56 -12.37 -4.00
CA ALA A 33 9.86 -11.29 -3.05
C ALA A 33 9.36 -9.91 -3.50
N ASN A 34 9.24 -9.70 -4.82
CA ASN A 34 8.70 -8.46 -5.37
C ASN A 34 7.17 -8.54 -5.42
N PRO A 35 6.41 -7.72 -4.67
CA PRO A 35 4.95 -7.75 -4.70
C PRO A 35 4.36 -7.46 -6.09
N ALA A 36 5.10 -6.80 -6.97
CA ALA A 36 4.69 -6.51 -8.34
C ALA A 36 4.89 -7.68 -9.32
N LEU A 37 5.67 -8.72 -8.95
CA LEU A 37 5.97 -9.87 -9.80
C LEU A 37 5.42 -11.17 -9.21
N ASP A 38 4.92 -12.07 -10.04
CA ASP A 38 4.53 -13.41 -9.64
C ASP A 38 5.77 -14.29 -9.35
N ASP A 39 5.54 -15.51 -8.88
CA ASP A 39 6.60 -16.46 -8.53
C ASP A 39 7.46 -16.88 -9.75
N THR A 40 7.01 -16.57 -10.96
CA THR A 40 7.75 -16.80 -12.21
C THR A 40 8.56 -15.59 -12.67
N GLY A 41 8.46 -14.47 -11.94
CA GLY A 41 9.11 -13.20 -12.27
C GLY A 41 8.38 -12.36 -13.33
N LYS A 42 7.13 -12.71 -13.67
CA LYS A 42 6.31 -11.92 -14.58
C LYS A 42 5.50 -10.89 -13.79
N PRO A 43 5.08 -9.75 -14.37
CA PRO A 43 4.17 -8.82 -13.70
C PRO A 43 2.95 -9.56 -13.16
N LYS A 44 2.62 -9.36 -11.88
CA LYS A 44 1.38 -9.91 -11.31
C LYS A 44 0.22 -9.37 -12.12
N SER A 45 -0.67 -10.26 -12.54
CA SER A 45 -1.96 -9.82 -13.05
C SER A 45 -2.65 -9.06 -11.92
N PRO A 46 -3.32 -7.93 -12.21
CA PRO A 46 -4.10 -7.28 -11.17
C PRO A 46 -5.16 -8.30 -10.72
N GLU A 47 -5.12 -8.67 -9.45
CA GLU A 47 -6.15 -9.50 -8.84
C GLU A 47 -7.41 -8.66 -8.72
N VAL A 48 -8.09 -8.48 -9.85
CA VAL A 48 -9.38 -7.84 -9.92
C VAL A 48 -10.38 -8.98 -9.88
N GLY A 49 -10.83 -9.32 -8.66
CA GLY A 49 -12.07 -10.06 -8.51
C GLY A 49 -13.24 -9.26 -9.08
N GLU A 50 -14.37 -9.92 -9.36
CA GLU A 50 -15.57 -9.18 -9.69
C GLU A 50 -15.86 -8.15 -8.59
N ALA A 51 -16.20 -6.94 -9.00
CA ALA A 51 -16.66 -5.94 -8.05
C ALA A 51 -17.87 -6.54 -7.29
N PRO A 52 -17.93 -6.37 -5.96
CA PRO A 52 -19.08 -6.86 -5.21
C PRO A 52 -20.36 -6.24 -5.77
N GLU A 53 -21.40 -7.07 -5.90
CA GLU A 53 -22.71 -6.59 -6.33
C GLU A 53 -23.24 -5.55 -5.34
N GLN A 54 -23.90 -4.52 -5.87
CA GLN A 54 -24.57 -3.55 -5.02
C GLN A 54 -25.72 -4.21 -4.24
N PRO A 55 -25.99 -3.78 -3.00
CA PRO A 55 -27.16 -4.24 -2.27
C PRO A 55 -28.45 -4.02 -3.07
N LYS A 56 -29.38 -4.98 -3.02
CA LYS A 56 -30.69 -4.89 -3.68
C LYS A 56 -31.51 -3.69 -3.22
N ASP A 57 -31.29 -3.25 -1.99
CA ASP A 57 -31.97 -2.13 -1.37
C ASP A 57 -30.96 -1.28 -0.58
N PRO A 58 -30.31 -0.30 -1.24
CA PRO A 58 -29.37 0.58 -0.58
C PRO A 58 -30.04 1.55 0.40
N GLN A 59 -31.37 1.75 0.31
CA GLN A 59 -32.10 2.67 1.17
C GLN A 59 -32.37 2.08 2.56
N ASN A 60 -32.44 0.75 2.64
CA ASN A 60 -32.60 0.00 3.88
C ASN A 60 -31.27 -0.55 4.42
N LEU A 61 -30.13 -0.04 3.93
CA LEU A 61 -28.83 -0.41 4.49
C LEU A 61 -28.69 0.23 5.87
N ASP A 62 -28.44 -0.58 6.89
CA ASP A 62 -28.10 -0.08 8.22
C ASP A 62 -26.72 0.60 8.16
N LEU A 63 -26.74 1.93 8.16
CA LEU A 63 -25.52 2.74 8.15
C LEU A 63 -25.00 2.98 9.57
N THR A 64 -25.62 2.41 10.60
CA THR A 64 -25.12 2.50 11.97
C THR A 64 -23.93 1.55 12.10
N PRO A 65 -22.72 2.07 12.40
CA PRO A 65 -21.58 1.19 12.64
C PRO A 65 -21.86 0.37 13.90
N GLU A 66 -21.77 -0.95 13.79
CA GLU A 66 -21.87 -1.84 14.95
C GLU A 66 -20.84 -1.44 16.01
N GLY A 67 -21.26 -1.39 17.27
CA GLY A 67 -20.37 -1.08 18.39
C GLY A 67 -20.20 0.42 18.71
N LEU A 68 -20.78 1.33 17.93
CA LEU A 68 -21.01 2.70 18.40
C LEU A 68 -22.24 2.72 19.30
N SER A 69 -22.04 2.39 20.57
CA SER A 69 -23.07 2.66 21.57
C SER A 69 -23.29 4.17 21.63
N ASP A 70 -24.54 4.64 21.67
CA ASP A 70 -24.90 6.03 22.04
C ASP A 70 -24.52 6.38 23.49
N GLU A 71 -23.77 5.49 24.16
CA GLU A 71 -23.27 5.71 25.49
C GLU A 71 -22.33 6.92 25.44
N PRO A 72 -22.61 7.97 26.24
CA PRO A 72 -21.73 9.11 26.29
C PRO A 72 -20.33 8.65 26.70
N ALA A 73 -19.32 9.28 26.11
CA ALA A 73 -17.95 9.10 26.57
C ALA A 73 -17.90 9.29 28.09
N LYS A 74 -17.27 8.34 28.78
CA LYS A 74 -17.04 8.46 30.22
C LYS A 74 -16.14 9.68 30.45
N GLU A 75 -16.41 10.42 31.52
CA GLU A 75 -15.56 11.52 31.95
C GLU A 75 -14.13 11.00 32.12
N GLU A 76 -13.17 11.72 31.54
CA GLU A 76 -11.76 11.39 31.65
C GLU A 76 -11.35 11.46 33.13
N ASP A 77 -10.66 10.43 33.60
CA ASP A 77 -10.12 10.44 34.95
C ASP A 77 -9.12 11.60 35.07
N PRO A 78 -9.29 12.56 36.00
CA PRO A 78 -8.35 13.66 36.16
C PRO A 78 -6.93 13.19 36.52
N ASP A 79 -6.78 11.96 37.03
CA ASP A 79 -5.49 11.33 37.30
C ASP A 79 -4.96 10.50 36.10
N SER A 80 -5.62 10.54 34.94
CA SER A 80 -5.20 9.84 33.72
C SER A 80 -3.89 10.42 33.17
N LEU A 81 -2.87 9.57 33.09
CA LEU A 81 -1.57 9.89 32.49
C LEU A 81 -1.55 9.73 30.96
N ALA A 82 -2.66 9.30 30.35
CA ALA A 82 -2.75 9.03 28.93
C ALA A 82 -2.78 10.35 28.13
N LYS A 83 -1.60 10.86 27.76
CA LYS A 83 -1.51 11.96 26.80
C LYS A 83 -1.63 11.42 25.38
N PRO A 84 -2.22 12.17 24.45
CA PRO A 84 -2.14 11.82 23.04
C PRO A 84 -0.66 11.82 22.61
N GLU A 85 -0.19 10.70 22.10
CA GLU A 85 1.19 10.49 21.60
C GLU A 85 1.54 11.38 20.39
N ASN A 86 0.58 12.16 19.89
CA ASN A 86 0.68 12.94 18.66
C ASN A 86 0.94 14.44 18.95
N SER A 87 1.80 14.73 19.93
CA SER A 87 2.18 16.11 20.28
C SER A 87 3.22 16.69 19.32
#